data_AF-A0A6L9J5A0-F1
#
_entry.id   AF-A0A6L9J5A0-F1
#
_cell.length_a   1.000
_cell.length_b   1.000
_cell.length_c   1.000
_cell.angle_alpha   90.00
_cell.angle_beta   90.00
_cell.angle_gamma   90.00
#
_symmetry.space_group_name_H-M   'P 1'
#
loop_
_entity.id
_entity.type
_entity.pdbx_description
1 polymer ?
#
loop_
_entity_poly.entity_id
_entity_poly.type
_entity_poly.pdbx_seq_one_letter_code
_entity_poly.pdbx_strand_id
1 'polypeptide(L)'
;DMNYGFDPFYLDAGWQELDGETALKYARSRHGSDDIDRATRQQQVIFAIRDKVLSYDMIPTLVAQAPVLWNELNDNVDTGLNLDQVIELAWYGQSMPLDNINTGVLGWEYVYERFYDSQYILVPDREKLPILMTEVFGPNYNQ
;
A
#
# COMPACT_ATOMS: atom_id res chain seq x y z
N ASP A 1 -8.78 1.66 30.27
CA ASP A 1 -10.04 2.06 29.63
C ASP A 1 -10.85 0.79 29.37
N MET A 2 -12.10 0.76 29.83
CA MET A 2 -13.00 -0.41 29.84
C MET A 2 -13.94 -0.43 28.63
N ASN A 3 -13.38 -0.29 27.42
CA ASN A 3 -14.18 -0.29 26.18
C ASN A 3 -13.84 -1.46 25.24
N TYR A 4 -13.39 -2.62 25.76
CA TYR A 4 -13.11 -3.85 25.01
C TYR A 4 -12.30 -3.69 23.68
N GLY A 5 -11.56 -2.59 23.52
CA GLY A 5 -10.84 -2.27 22.27
C GLY A 5 -11.73 -1.82 21.09
N PHE A 6 -12.98 -1.45 21.34
CA PHE A 6 -13.90 -0.94 20.31
C PHE A 6 -13.71 0.58 20.12
N ASP A 7 -12.93 0.96 19.11
CA ASP A 7 -12.85 2.34 18.59
C ASP A 7 -13.71 2.42 17.31
N PRO A 8 -14.99 2.83 17.38
CA PRO A 8 -15.84 2.92 16.22
C PRO A 8 -15.29 3.96 15.24
N PHE A 9 -14.67 3.48 14.16
CA PHE A 9 -14.16 4.31 13.08
C PHE A 9 -15.23 4.45 12.00
N TYR A 10 -15.63 5.70 11.73
CA TYR A 10 -16.60 6.04 10.69
C TYR A 10 -16.00 7.10 9.77
N LEU A 11 -16.17 6.88 8.46
CA LEU A 11 -15.74 7.79 7.42
C LEU A 11 -16.87 7.90 6.38
N ASP A 12 -17.41 9.10 6.17
CA ASP A 12 -18.42 9.32 5.13
C ASP A 12 -17.85 9.03 3.73
N ALA A 13 -18.69 8.52 2.84
CA ALA A 13 -18.32 8.31 1.45
C ALA A 13 -18.00 9.65 0.76
N GLY A 14 -16.88 9.72 0.05
CA GLY A 14 -16.46 10.91 -0.69
C GLY A 14 -14.97 11.24 -0.48
N TRP A 15 -14.56 12.38 -1.03
CA TRP A 15 -13.19 12.88 -0.86
C TRP A 15 -13.01 13.44 0.54
N GLN A 16 -12.00 12.91 1.25
CA GLN A 16 -11.62 13.37 2.58
C GLN A 16 -10.09 13.52 2.67
N GLU A 17 -9.64 14.52 3.41
CA GLU A 17 -8.23 14.68 3.78
C GLU A 17 -8.02 14.04 5.15
N LEU A 18 -7.12 13.07 5.23
CA LEU A 18 -6.85 12.30 6.43
C LEU A 18 -5.46 12.65 6.98
N ASP A 19 -5.36 12.84 8.29
CA ASP A 19 -4.07 12.88 8.97
C ASP A 19 -3.47 11.47 9.11
N GLY A 20 -2.25 11.37 9.65
CA GLY A 20 -1.54 10.10 9.79
C GLY A 20 -2.28 9.07 10.66
N GLU A 21 -2.89 9.50 11.77
CA GLU A 21 -3.64 8.60 12.65
C GLU A 21 -4.90 8.07 11.95
N THR A 22 -5.64 8.94 11.27
CA THR A 22 -6.88 8.61 10.59
C THR A 22 -6.62 7.76 9.34
N ALA A 23 -5.57 8.06 8.58
CA ALA A 23 -5.13 7.25 7.44
C ALA A 23 -4.72 5.83 7.89
N LEU A 24 -4.04 5.71 9.05
CA LEU A 24 -3.70 4.40 9.62
C LEU A 24 -4.96 3.61 10.03
N LYS A 25 -5.94 4.28 10.65
CA LYS A 25 -7.24 3.65 10.97
C LYS A 25 -7.97 3.19 9.71
N TYR A 26 -8.00 4.02 8.68
CA TYR A 26 -8.59 3.70 7.37
C TYR A 26 -7.93 2.46 6.73
N ALA A 27 -6.60 2.45 6.65
CA ALA A 27 -5.83 1.35 6.07
C ALA A 27 -5.94 0.02 6.84
N ARG A 28 -6.30 0.08 8.13
CA ARG A 28 -6.43 -1.10 9.01
C ARG A 28 -7.86 -1.58 9.22
N SER A 29 -8.86 -0.79 8.83
CA SER A 29 -10.26 -1.14 9.04
C SER A 29 -10.62 -2.46 8.34
N ARG A 30 -11.36 -3.31 9.05
CA ARG A 30 -11.92 -4.60 8.57
C ARG A 30 -13.40 -4.76 8.93
N HIS A 31 -13.98 -3.81 9.68
CA HIS A 31 -15.36 -3.94 10.13
C HIS A 31 -16.29 -3.69 8.93
N GLY A 32 -17.13 -4.67 8.58
CA GLY A 32 -18.02 -4.61 7.42
C GLY A 32 -17.34 -4.81 6.05
N SER A 33 -16.08 -5.28 6.03
CA SER A 33 -15.31 -5.60 4.81
C SER A 33 -14.36 -6.78 5.05
N ASP A 34 -13.56 -7.14 4.05
CA ASP A 34 -12.61 -8.25 4.15
C ASP A 34 -11.12 -7.84 3.95
N ASP A 35 -10.24 -8.84 3.88
CA ASP A 35 -8.80 -8.64 3.74
C ASP A 35 -8.38 -8.13 2.36
N ILE A 36 -9.20 -8.37 1.34
CA ILE A 36 -8.99 -7.90 -0.03
C ILE A 36 -9.33 -6.42 -0.12
N ASP A 37 -10.44 -6.02 0.50
CA ASP A 37 -10.82 -4.61 0.63
C ASP A 37 -9.77 -3.81 1.41
N ARG A 38 -9.16 -4.43 2.43
CA ARG A 38 -8.06 -3.82 3.18
C ARG A 38 -6.84 -3.55 2.29
N ALA A 39 -6.43 -4.51 1.46
CA ALA A 39 -5.32 -4.31 0.53
C ALA A 39 -5.59 -3.17 -0.46
N THR A 40 -6.84 -3.06 -0.93
CA THR A 40 -7.27 -1.95 -1.80
C THR A 40 -7.14 -0.60 -1.10
N ARG A 41 -7.59 -0.48 0.16
CA ARG A 41 -7.44 0.76 0.96
C ARG A 41 -5.98 1.12 1.20
N GLN A 42 -5.12 0.14 1.43
CA GLN A 42 -3.69 0.36 1.59
C GLN A 42 -3.06 0.94 0.32
N GLN A 43 -3.42 0.42 -0.85
CA GLN A 43 -3.00 1.01 -2.13
C GLN A 43 -3.53 2.45 -2.30
N GLN A 44 -4.79 2.71 -1.94
CA GLN A 44 -5.36 4.06 -1.99
C GLN A 44 -4.58 5.06 -1.13
N VAL A 45 -4.13 4.68 0.06
CA VAL A 45 -3.29 5.54 0.91
C VAL A 45 -1.95 5.83 0.23
N ILE A 46 -1.30 4.83 -0.37
CA ILE A 46 -0.03 5.02 -1.10
C ILE A 46 -0.21 5.99 -2.27
N PHE A 47 -1.27 5.82 -3.07
CA PHE A 47 -1.56 6.73 -4.19
C PHE A 47 -1.95 8.13 -3.73
N ALA A 48 -2.72 8.28 -2.64
CA ALA A 48 -3.04 9.58 -2.09
C ALA A 48 -1.78 10.34 -1.62
N ILE A 49 -0.82 9.64 -1.01
CA ILE A 49 0.49 10.23 -0.66
C ILE A 49 1.22 10.67 -1.92
N ARG A 50 1.32 9.81 -2.94
CA ARG A 50 1.94 10.15 -4.23
C ARG A 50 1.29 11.39 -4.83
N ASP A 51 -0.02 11.42 -4.93
CA ASP A 51 -0.76 12.50 -5.57
C ASP A 51 -0.56 13.82 -4.81
N LYS A 52 -0.58 13.80 -3.47
CA LYS A 52 -0.24 14.97 -2.65
C LYS A 52 1.19 15.45 -2.93
N VAL A 53 2.17 14.55 -2.94
CA VAL A 53 3.58 14.91 -3.19
C VAL A 53 3.75 15.54 -4.58
N LEU A 54 3.09 15.00 -5.60
CA LEU A 54 3.21 15.49 -6.98
C LEU A 54 2.39 16.75 -7.24
N SER A 55 1.18 16.88 -6.68
CA SER A 55 0.29 18.02 -6.93
C SER A 55 0.86 19.33 -6.39
N TYR A 56 1.70 19.26 -5.35
CA TYR A 56 2.33 20.41 -4.72
C TYR A 56 3.80 20.59 -5.15
N ASP A 57 4.28 19.83 -6.15
CA ASP A 57 5.69 19.81 -6.58
C ASP A 57 6.65 19.69 -5.40
N MET A 58 6.33 18.79 -4.46
CA MET A 58 7.05 18.67 -3.18
C MET A 58 8.35 17.90 -3.29
N ILE A 59 8.62 17.23 -4.42
CA ILE A 59 9.80 16.37 -4.58
C ILE A 59 11.10 17.13 -4.30
N PRO A 60 11.37 18.32 -4.87
CA PRO A 60 12.59 19.08 -4.54
C PRO A 60 12.71 19.41 -3.04
N THR A 61 11.59 19.78 -2.40
CA THR A 61 11.55 20.08 -0.96
C THR A 61 11.84 18.84 -0.11
N LEU A 62 11.22 17.70 -0.44
CA LEU A 62 11.43 16.44 0.26
C LEU A 62 12.86 15.93 0.08
N VAL A 63 13.44 16.06 -1.12
CA VAL A 63 14.85 15.71 -1.38
C VAL A 63 15.80 16.58 -0.56
N ALA A 64 15.53 17.89 -0.46
CA ALA A 64 16.33 18.77 0.40
C ALA A 64 16.24 18.41 1.89
N GLN A 65 15.11 17.85 2.33
CA GLN A 65 14.87 17.39 3.71
C GLN A 65 15.22 15.91 3.93
N ALA A 66 15.58 15.18 2.88
CA ALA A 66 15.71 13.74 2.90
C ALA A 66 16.67 13.21 3.98
N PRO A 67 17.82 13.84 4.28
CA PRO A 67 18.68 13.37 5.38
C PRO A 67 18.02 13.40 6.75
N VAL A 68 17.19 14.42 7.03
CA VAL A 68 16.48 14.54 8.31
C VAL A 68 15.34 13.52 8.37
N LEU A 69 14.53 13.46 7.31
CA LEU A 69 13.43 12.50 7.19
C LEU A 69 13.92 11.05 7.27
N TRP A 70 15.05 10.75 6.63
CA TRP A 70 15.67 9.43 6.67
C TRP A 70 16.00 9.01 8.10
N ASN A 71 16.62 9.89 8.89
CA ASN A 71 16.97 9.59 10.28
C ASN A 71 15.72 9.37 11.15
N GLU A 72 14.63 10.09 10.91
CA GLU A 72 13.36 9.89 11.64
C GLU A 72 12.64 8.60 11.25
N LEU A 73 12.71 8.22 9.97
CA LEU A 73 12.05 7.04 9.43
C LEU A 73 12.84 5.75 9.66
N ASN A 74 14.16 5.81 9.76
CA ASN A 74 15.04 4.63 9.82
C ASN A 74 14.75 3.70 11.02
N ASP A 75 14.17 4.23 12.11
CA ASP A 75 13.77 3.41 13.27
C ASP A 75 12.43 2.68 13.06
N ASN A 76 11.62 3.11 12.08
CA ASN A 76 10.24 2.66 11.88
C ASN A 76 9.96 2.08 10.48
N VAL A 77 10.92 2.18 9.56
CA VAL A 77 10.85 1.68 8.19
C VAL A 77 12.08 0.82 7.92
N ASP A 78 11.87 -0.48 7.76
CA ASP A 78 12.92 -1.42 7.37
C ASP A 78 12.98 -1.54 5.85
N THR A 79 14.15 -1.26 5.26
CA THR A 79 14.37 -1.31 3.82
C THR A 79 15.80 -1.66 3.49
N GLY A 80 15.99 -2.41 2.39
CA GLY A 80 17.32 -2.69 1.84
C GLY A 80 17.88 -1.57 0.96
N LEU A 81 17.12 -0.48 0.76
CA LEU A 81 17.55 0.68 -0.02
C LEU A 81 18.35 1.65 0.86
N ASN A 82 19.37 2.28 0.29
CA ASN A 82 20.03 3.42 0.91
C ASN A 82 19.33 4.74 0.53
N LEU A 83 19.71 5.84 1.21
CA LEU A 83 19.11 7.16 1.00
C LEU A 83 19.21 7.63 -0.45
N ASP A 84 20.36 7.43 -1.10
CA ASP A 84 20.58 7.87 -2.49
C ASP A 84 19.64 7.12 -3.44
N GLN A 85 19.47 5.81 -3.25
CA GLN A 85 18.52 4.99 -4.04
C GLN A 85 17.07 5.47 -3.85
N VAL A 86 16.68 5.85 -2.63
CA VAL A 86 15.33 6.39 -2.37
C VAL A 86 15.14 7.74 -3.06
N ILE A 87 16.16 8.61 -3.05
CA ILE A 87 16.12 9.90 -3.78
C ILE A 87 16.02 9.67 -5.29
N GLU A 88 16.80 8.75 -5.85
CA GLU A 88 16.73 8.38 -7.26
C GLU A 88 15.34 7.87 -7.65
N LEU A 89 14.75 7.00 -6.82
CA LEU A 89 13.38 6.50 -7.02
C LEU A 89 12.33 7.60 -6.92
N ALA A 90 12.50 8.57 -6.03
CA ALA A 90 11.59 9.71 -5.91
C ALA A 90 11.58 10.56 -7.20
N TRP A 91 12.75 10.85 -7.77
CA TRP A 91 12.87 11.56 -9.05
C TRP A 91 12.29 10.76 -10.21
N TYR A 92 12.57 9.46 -10.27
CA TYR A 92 12.01 8.58 -11.30
C TYR A 92 10.49 8.52 -11.21
N GLY A 93 9.96 8.30 -10.00
CA GLY A 93 8.53 8.22 -9.72
C GLY A 93 7.77 9.51 -10.06
N GLN A 94 8.40 10.68 -9.90
CA GLN A 94 7.81 11.97 -10.29
C GLN A 94 7.47 12.02 -11.79
N SER A 95 8.31 11.41 -12.62
CA SER A 95 8.13 11.40 -14.08
C SER A 95 7.15 10.34 -14.58
N MET A 96 6.69 9.43 -13.72
CA MET A 96 5.86 8.29 -14.09
C MET A 96 4.37 8.68 -14.11
N PRO A 97 3.67 8.62 -15.26
CA PRO A 97 2.22 8.81 -15.33
C PRO A 97 1.48 7.72 -14.54
N LEU A 98 0.34 8.07 -13.95
CA LEU A 98 -0.48 7.10 -13.19
C LEU A 98 -0.96 5.94 -14.08
N ASP A 99 -1.31 6.24 -15.34
CA ASP A 99 -1.76 5.25 -16.33
C ASP A 99 -0.68 4.19 -16.66
N ASN A 100 0.57 4.43 -16.27
CA ASN A 100 1.68 3.49 -16.44
C ASN A 100 1.94 2.65 -15.17
N ILE A 101 1.16 2.83 -14.11
CA ILE A 101 1.30 2.08 -12.86
C ILE A 101 0.21 1.02 -12.81
N ASN A 102 0.62 -0.24 -12.94
CA ASN A 102 -0.28 -1.37 -12.72
C ASN A 102 -0.25 -1.78 -11.25
N THR A 103 -1.42 -2.05 -10.68
CA THR A 103 -1.54 -2.65 -9.35
C THR A 103 -2.23 -3.99 -9.42
N GLY A 104 -1.92 -4.84 -8.44
CA GLY A 104 -2.59 -6.12 -8.25
C GLY A 104 -2.85 -6.35 -6.78
N VAL A 105 -3.95 -7.02 -6.50
CA VAL A 105 -4.29 -7.56 -5.18
C VAL A 105 -4.55 -9.04 -5.36
N LEU A 106 -4.03 -9.89 -4.47
CA LEU A 106 -4.39 -11.29 -4.41
C LEU A 106 -5.80 -11.44 -3.83
N GLY A 107 -6.81 -11.20 -4.68
CA GLY A 107 -8.23 -11.37 -4.40
C GLY A 107 -8.67 -12.82 -4.17
N TRP A 108 -9.95 -12.98 -3.82
CA TRP A 108 -10.58 -14.28 -3.54
C TRP A 108 -10.50 -15.26 -4.71
N GLU A 109 -10.43 -14.76 -5.94
CA GLU A 109 -10.28 -15.54 -7.15
C GLU A 109 -8.91 -16.25 -7.26
N TYR A 110 -7.89 -15.74 -6.55
CA TYR A 110 -6.50 -16.23 -6.56
C TYR A 110 -6.14 -17.11 -5.36
N VAL A 111 -7.09 -17.36 -4.46
CA VAL A 111 -6.87 -18.15 -3.25
C VAL A 111 -7.97 -19.18 -3.06
N TYR A 112 -7.68 -20.21 -2.28
CA TYR A 112 -8.68 -21.12 -1.76
C TYR A 112 -8.43 -21.40 -0.29
N GLU A 113 -9.49 -21.70 0.45
CA GLU A 113 -9.39 -22.02 1.87
C GLU A 113 -8.89 -23.45 2.08
N ARG A 114 -8.00 -23.64 3.05
CA ARG A 114 -7.55 -24.95 3.51
C ARG A 114 -7.56 -24.99 5.04
N PHE A 115 -8.04 -26.08 5.60
CA PHE A 115 -7.91 -26.34 7.03
C PHE A 115 -6.53 -26.94 7.33
N TYR A 116 -5.76 -26.27 8.19
CA TYR A 116 -4.43 -26.69 8.60
C TYR A 116 -4.18 -26.22 10.05
N ASP A 117 -3.64 -27.12 10.88
CA ASP A 117 -3.32 -26.84 12.29
C ASP A 117 -4.45 -26.13 13.08
N SER A 118 -5.65 -26.69 13.02
CA SER A 118 -6.86 -26.15 13.68
C SER A 118 -7.31 -24.76 13.21
N GLN A 119 -6.82 -24.28 12.06
CA GLN A 119 -7.18 -22.97 11.49
C GLN A 119 -7.52 -23.09 10.01
N TYR A 120 -8.35 -22.17 9.52
CA TYR A 120 -8.51 -21.96 8.08
C TYR A 120 -7.44 -20.99 7.61
N ILE A 121 -6.71 -21.39 6.57
CA ILE A 121 -5.68 -20.58 5.91
C ILE A 121 -6.06 -20.34 4.45
N LEU A 122 -5.65 -19.20 3.92
CA LEU A 122 -5.73 -18.91 2.49
C LEU A 122 -4.48 -19.43 1.80
N VAL A 123 -4.67 -20.33 0.83
CA VAL A 123 -3.60 -20.88 0.02
C VAL A 123 -3.70 -20.29 -1.38
N PRO A 124 -2.61 -19.69 -1.90
CA PRO A 124 -2.59 -19.18 -3.27
C PRO A 124 -2.80 -20.29 -4.30
N ASP A 125 -3.70 -20.04 -5.25
CA ASP A 125 -3.93 -20.89 -6.41
C ASP A 125 -2.82 -20.65 -7.45
N ARG A 126 -1.82 -21.53 -7.44
CA ARG A 126 -0.62 -21.42 -8.29
C ARG A 126 -0.92 -21.44 -9.78
N GLU A 127 -2.07 -21.98 -10.21
CA GLU A 127 -2.43 -21.98 -11.63
C GLU A 127 -2.91 -20.60 -12.10
N LYS A 128 -3.43 -19.78 -11.19
CA LYS A 128 -3.96 -18.44 -11.49
C LYS A 128 -2.95 -17.32 -11.25
N LEU A 129 -1.98 -17.52 -10.36
CA LEU A 129 -0.95 -16.50 -10.07
C LEU A 129 -0.22 -15.99 -11.32
N PRO A 130 0.18 -16.82 -12.30
CA PRO A 130 0.89 -16.32 -13.49
C PRO A 130 0.10 -15.28 -14.28
N ILE A 131 -1.23 -15.34 -14.24
CA ILE A 131 -2.11 -14.36 -14.91
C ILE A 131 -1.95 -13.00 -14.23
N LEU A 132 -2.17 -12.93 -12.91
CA LEU A 132 -2.01 -11.70 -12.13
C LEU A 132 -0.59 -11.13 -12.25
N MET A 133 0.44 -11.97 -12.19
CA MET A 133 1.82 -11.51 -12.33
C MET A 133 2.09 -10.91 -13.71
N THR A 134 1.51 -11.49 -14.76
CA THR A 134 1.62 -10.96 -16.13
C THR A 134 0.89 -9.63 -16.28
N GLU A 135 -0.28 -9.46 -15.64
CA GLU A 135 -1.02 -8.20 -15.64
C GLU A 135 -0.26 -7.08 -14.92
N VAL A 136 0.35 -7.39 -13.77
CA VAL A 136 1.06 -6.42 -12.93
C VAL A 136 2.45 -6.09 -13.49
N PHE A 137 3.25 -7.12 -13.79
CA PHE A 137 4.67 -6.98 -14.15
C PHE A 137 4.94 -7.07 -15.66
N GLY A 138 3.91 -7.34 -16.46
CA GLY A 138 3.99 -7.43 -17.92
C GLY A 138 4.27 -8.84 -18.47
N PRO A 139 4.16 -9.01 -19.80
CA PRO A 139 4.21 -10.31 -20.49
C PRO A 139 5.54 -11.05 -20.37
N ASN A 140 6.60 -10.37 -19.96
CA ASN A 140 7.93 -10.96 -19.83
C ASN A 140 8.23 -11.46 -18.40
N TYR A 141 7.28 -11.36 -17.45
CA TYR A 141 7.52 -11.76 -16.06
C TYR A 141 7.87 -13.25 -15.89
N ASN A 142 7.25 -14.11 -16.69
CA ASN A 142 7.44 -15.57 -16.61
C ASN A 142 8.56 -16.10 -17.54
N GLN A 143 9.38 -15.21 -18.11
CA GLN A 143 10.48 -15.58 -19.02
C GLN A 143 11.80 -15.82 -18.27
#